data_AF-A0A2E4PD68-F1
#
_entry.id   AF-A0A2E4PD68-F1
#
_cell.length_a   1.000
_cell.length_b   1.000
_cell.length_c   1.000
_cell.angle_alpha   90.00
_cell.angle_beta   90.00
_cell.angle_gamma   90.00
#
_symmetry.space_group_name_H-M   'P 1'
#
loop_
_entity.id
_entity.type
_entity.pdbx_description
1 polymer ?
#
loop_
_entity_poly.entity_id
_entity_poly.type
_entity_poly.pdbx_seq_one_letter_code
_entity_poly.pdbx_strand_id
1 'polypeptide(L)'
;MKPLHFFFRFTKQQQKGVLALFILVILLQAGYFIINNFTKKTTVTSKEEQEWLALQPEIDALKAAQAKKQFTIYPFNPNFISDYKGYTLGMSVQEIDRLHKFREGNKYVNSAAEFQQVTQVSDSLLAAISPYFKFPDWVIKKQAQQQQSNQSFADSYTNKPFAKEEKKIVQLDINEAVEEDLVKVYGIGPAYAKAILRKRAKLGAFVSMEQMNEFEQFSPEAVTGLKKAFYVGTNPTVTKLNVNTASLSQLTYFSYFNRDIAKAIVTRRSMQGRLNNVEDLIKINQFPVDKVKIIALYLEF
;
A
#
# COMPACT_ATOMS: atom_id res chain seq x y z
N MET A 1 -63.48 10.23 -15.40
CA MET A 1 -64.16 10.28 -14.08
C MET A 1 -65.35 11.21 -14.19
N LYS A 2 -66.59 10.75 -13.96
CA LYS A 2 -67.83 11.55 -14.06
C LYS A 2 -68.31 11.95 -12.65
N PRO A 3 -67.88 13.09 -12.07
CA PRO A 3 -68.28 13.46 -10.70
C PRO A 3 -69.70 14.09 -10.61
N LEU A 4 -70.33 14.45 -11.73
CA LEU A 4 -71.62 15.16 -11.71
C LEU A 4 -72.85 14.28 -11.43
N HIS A 5 -72.73 12.95 -11.42
CA HIS A 5 -73.90 12.07 -11.26
C HIS A 5 -74.44 12.01 -9.82
N PHE A 6 -73.66 12.49 -8.84
CA PHE A 6 -74.05 12.56 -7.43
C PHE A 6 -75.13 13.62 -7.19
N PHE A 7 -75.06 14.77 -7.90
CA PHE A 7 -76.00 15.88 -7.71
C PHE A 7 -77.45 15.51 -8.07
N PHE A 8 -77.65 14.58 -9.01
CA PHE A 8 -78.98 14.17 -9.49
C PHE A 8 -79.73 13.20 -8.57
N ARG A 9 -79.14 12.75 -7.44
CA ARG A 9 -79.82 11.89 -6.44
C ARG A 9 -80.49 12.68 -5.31
N PHE A 10 -80.31 14.00 -5.27
CA PHE A 10 -80.81 14.87 -4.21
C PHE A 10 -82.09 15.59 -4.64
N THR A 11 -82.99 15.82 -3.68
CA THR A 11 -84.20 16.62 -3.94
C THR A 11 -83.81 18.07 -4.29
N LYS A 12 -84.68 18.81 -4.99
CA LYS A 12 -84.41 20.21 -5.38
C LYS A 12 -84.07 21.11 -4.18
N GLN A 13 -84.57 20.79 -2.98
CA GLN A 13 -84.22 21.49 -1.74
C GLN A 13 -82.82 21.13 -1.25
N GLN A 14 -82.45 19.85 -1.26
CA GLN A 14 -81.11 19.39 -0.87
C GLN A 14 -80.02 19.93 -1.80
N GLN A 15 -80.27 20.01 -3.11
CA GLN A 15 -79.33 20.60 -4.08
C GLN A 15 -79.06 22.08 -3.78
N LYS A 16 -80.09 22.86 -3.43
CA LYS A 16 -79.94 24.27 -3.01
C LYS A 16 -79.12 24.38 -1.72
N GLY A 17 -79.32 23.46 -0.77
CA GLY A 17 -78.54 23.40 0.46
C GLY A 17 -77.06 23.11 0.22
N VAL A 18 -76.75 22.11 -0.61
CA VAL A 18 -75.36 21.77 -0.98
C VAL A 18 -74.69 22.93 -1.74
N LEU A 19 -75.40 23.57 -2.67
CA LEU A 19 -74.88 24.74 -3.39
C LEU A 19 -74.61 25.91 -2.43
N ALA A 20 -75.53 26.21 -1.51
CA ALA A 20 -75.35 27.27 -0.51
C ALA A 20 -74.14 26.99 0.40
N LEU A 21 -73.97 25.74 0.85
CA LEU A 21 -72.84 25.35 1.68
C LEU A 21 -71.51 25.42 0.93
N PHE A 22 -71.49 25.04 -0.36
CA PHE A 22 -70.31 25.17 -1.20
C PHE A 22 -69.90 26.64 -1.41
N ILE A 23 -70.86 27.53 -1.65
CA ILE A 23 -70.62 28.97 -1.76
C ILE A 23 -70.11 29.53 -0.42
N LEU A 24 -70.67 29.10 0.71
CA LEU A 24 -70.22 29.50 2.04
C LEU A 24 -68.75 29.10 2.28
N VAL A 25 -68.35 27.89 1.90
CA VAL A 25 -66.97 27.41 2.02
C VAL A 25 -66.01 28.27 1.18
N ILE A 26 -66.39 28.60 -0.06
CA ILE A 26 -65.59 29.48 -0.92
C ILE A 26 -65.47 30.88 -0.31
N LEU A 27 -66.55 31.45 0.21
CA LEU A 27 -66.54 32.77 0.85
C LEU A 27 -65.65 32.80 2.11
N LEU A 28 -65.69 31.73 2.93
CA LEU A 28 -64.82 31.61 4.10
C LEU A 28 -63.34 31.49 3.69
N GLN A 29 -63.02 30.72 2.65
CA GLN A 29 -61.65 30.60 2.13
C GLN A 29 -61.15 31.93 1.54
N ALA A 30 -62.00 32.62 0.78
CA ALA A 30 -61.67 33.95 0.24
C ALA A 30 -61.47 34.97 1.36
N GLY A 31 -62.35 34.98 2.37
CA GLY A 31 -62.22 35.82 3.56
C GLY A 31 -60.92 35.55 4.33
N TYR A 32 -60.59 34.28 4.56
CA TYR A 32 -59.31 33.89 5.18
C TYR A 32 -58.11 34.37 4.36
N PHE A 33 -58.14 34.19 3.04
CA PHE A 33 -57.06 34.62 2.16
C PHE A 33 -56.88 36.14 2.14
N ILE A 34 -57.98 36.90 2.10
CA ILE A 34 -57.97 38.37 2.15
C ILE A 34 -57.43 38.85 3.50
N ILE A 35 -57.91 38.27 4.62
CA ILE A 35 -57.42 38.61 5.96
C ILE A 35 -55.93 38.28 6.05
N ASN A 36 -55.50 37.06 5.74
CA ASN A 36 -54.08 36.66 5.81
C ASN A 36 -53.16 37.53 4.95
N ASN A 37 -53.59 37.95 3.75
CA ASN A 37 -52.80 38.83 2.90
C ASN A 37 -52.80 40.29 3.38
N PHE A 38 -53.87 40.77 4.02
CA PHE A 38 -53.89 42.10 4.62
C PHE A 38 -53.12 42.17 5.95
N THR A 39 -53.10 41.09 6.76
CA THR A 39 -52.27 41.02 7.97
C THR A 39 -50.79 40.75 7.67
N LYS A 40 -50.44 40.31 6.45
CA LYS A 40 -49.05 40.21 5.96
C LYS A 40 -48.52 41.53 5.40
N LYS A 41 -48.78 42.63 6.10
CA LYS A 41 -47.93 43.82 6.04
C LYS A 41 -47.43 44.09 7.45
N THR A 42 -46.10 44.02 7.61
CA THR A 42 -45.34 44.14 8.86
C THR A 42 -45.10 42.83 9.61
N THR A 43 -44.56 41.81 8.93
CA THR A 43 -43.41 41.14 9.58
C THR A 43 -42.26 42.12 9.44
N VAL A 44 -41.94 42.81 10.54
CA VAL A 44 -40.64 43.45 10.69
C VAL A 44 -39.63 42.35 10.39
N THR A 45 -39.02 42.37 9.20
CA THR A 45 -37.80 41.62 8.93
C THR A 45 -36.87 42.04 10.05
N SER A 46 -36.56 41.13 10.98
CA SER A 46 -35.73 41.49 12.12
C SER A 46 -34.43 42.07 11.55
N LYS A 47 -33.80 43.00 12.28
CA LYS A 47 -32.52 43.56 11.86
C LYS A 47 -31.50 42.46 11.51
N GLU A 48 -31.59 41.33 12.22
CA GLU A 48 -30.83 40.10 11.99
C GLU A 48 -31.16 39.43 10.63
N GLU A 49 -32.41 39.40 10.20
CA GLU A 49 -32.81 38.81 8.91
C GLU A 49 -32.38 39.70 7.73
N GLN A 50 -32.39 41.03 7.90
CA GLN A 50 -31.80 41.95 6.91
C GLN A 50 -30.27 41.84 6.85
N GLU A 51 -29.61 41.70 7.99
CA GLU A 51 -28.16 41.44 8.07
C GLU A 51 -27.81 40.10 7.41
N TRP A 52 -28.58 39.04 7.65
CA TRP A 52 -28.43 37.74 6.99
C TRP A 52 -28.58 37.83 5.46
N LEU A 53 -29.60 38.54 4.98
CA LEU A 53 -29.83 38.72 3.55
C LEU A 53 -28.72 39.57 2.91
N ALA A 54 -28.15 40.53 3.64
CA ALA A 54 -27.02 41.34 3.17
C ALA A 54 -25.72 40.54 3.06
N LEU A 55 -25.55 39.48 3.86
CA LEU A 55 -24.42 38.54 3.79
C LEU A 55 -24.56 37.50 2.67
N GLN A 56 -25.76 37.32 2.12
CA GLN A 56 -26.03 36.36 1.05
C GLN A 56 -25.12 36.52 -0.19
N PRO A 57 -24.93 37.72 -0.77
CA PRO A 57 -24.01 37.89 -1.92
C PRO A 57 -22.55 37.63 -1.56
N GLU A 58 -22.12 37.87 -0.32
CA GLU A 58 -20.77 37.53 0.14
C GLU A 58 -20.61 36.02 0.28
N ILE A 59 -21.58 35.32 0.88
CA ILE A 59 -21.62 33.86 0.96
C ILE A 59 -21.63 33.24 -0.44
N ASP A 60 -22.42 33.80 -1.36
CA ASP A 60 -22.52 33.32 -2.73
C ASP A 60 -21.23 33.61 -3.52
N ALA A 61 -20.58 34.75 -3.29
CA ALA A 61 -19.26 35.06 -3.83
C ALA A 61 -18.16 34.14 -3.26
N LEU A 62 -18.19 33.84 -1.97
CA LEU A 62 -17.26 32.90 -1.32
C LEU A 62 -17.46 31.47 -1.82
N LYS A 63 -18.71 31.02 -1.97
CA LYS A 63 -19.05 29.73 -2.60
C LYS A 63 -18.59 29.67 -4.04
N ALA A 64 -18.79 30.74 -4.83
CA ALA A 64 -18.33 30.82 -6.21
C ALA A 64 -16.79 30.86 -6.31
N ALA A 65 -16.11 31.52 -5.38
CA ALA A 65 -14.65 31.55 -5.30
C ALA A 65 -14.07 30.20 -4.85
N GLN A 66 -14.77 29.48 -3.96
CA GLN A 66 -14.42 28.13 -3.54
C GLN A 66 -14.70 27.09 -4.62
N ALA A 67 -15.77 27.24 -5.39
CA ALA A 67 -16.05 26.43 -6.58
C ALA A 67 -15.01 26.66 -7.70
N LYS A 68 -14.46 27.88 -7.80
CA LYS A 68 -13.32 28.19 -8.69
C LYS A 68 -11.98 27.68 -8.18
N LYS A 69 -11.83 27.37 -6.89
CA LYS A 69 -10.75 26.50 -6.38
C LYS A 69 -11.10 25.04 -6.69
N GLN A 70 -11.24 24.72 -7.97
CA GLN A 70 -11.15 23.32 -8.39
C GLN A 70 -9.79 22.82 -7.95
N PHE A 71 -9.78 21.95 -6.95
CA PHE A 71 -8.58 21.29 -6.47
C PHE A 71 -7.93 20.62 -7.66
N THR A 72 -6.81 21.17 -8.12
CA THR A 72 -6.00 20.51 -9.14
C THR A 72 -5.52 19.20 -8.53
N ILE A 73 -6.06 18.08 -9.03
CA ILE A 73 -5.62 16.77 -8.60
C ILE A 73 -4.24 16.56 -9.23
N TYR A 74 -3.19 16.71 -8.43
CA TYR A 74 -1.84 16.39 -8.89
C TYR A 74 -1.67 14.88 -8.98
N PRO A 75 -0.91 14.38 -9.98
CA PRO A 75 -0.62 12.97 -10.08
C PRO A 75 -0.05 12.39 -8.78
N PHE A 76 -0.51 11.21 -8.38
CA PHE A 76 -0.16 10.61 -7.09
C PHE A 76 -0.14 9.08 -7.15
N ASN A 77 0.61 8.46 -6.25
CA ASN A 77 0.56 7.01 -6.09
C ASN A 77 -0.64 6.63 -5.21
N PRO A 78 -1.63 5.88 -5.74
CA PRO A 78 -2.85 5.56 -5.01
C PRO A 78 -2.60 4.72 -3.76
N ASN A 79 -1.49 3.97 -3.70
CA ASN A 79 -1.15 3.23 -2.49
C ASN A 79 -0.94 4.17 -1.30
N PHE A 80 -0.31 5.33 -1.50
CA PHE A 80 0.14 6.20 -0.41
C PHE A 80 -0.78 7.41 -0.14
N ILE A 81 -2.09 7.25 -0.34
CA ILE A 81 -3.05 8.27 0.08
C ILE A 81 -3.20 8.25 1.60
N SER A 82 -3.32 9.43 2.21
CA SER A 82 -3.74 9.59 3.61
C SER A 82 -5.26 9.66 3.70
N ASP A 83 -5.83 9.50 4.91
CA ASP A 83 -7.27 9.67 5.16
C ASP A 83 -7.79 10.99 4.61
N TYR A 84 -7.09 12.08 4.94
CA TYR A 84 -7.40 13.41 4.44
C TYR A 84 -7.42 13.45 2.90
N LYS A 85 -6.40 12.87 2.25
CA LYS A 85 -6.32 12.86 0.79
C LYS A 85 -7.44 12.03 0.18
N GLY A 86 -7.71 10.83 0.70
CA GLY A 86 -8.82 9.98 0.26
C GLY A 86 -10.16 10.70 0.37
N TYR A 87 -10.40 11.38 1.50
CA TYR A 87 -11.61 12.17 1.70
C TYR A 87 -11.72 13.33 0.70
N THR A 88 -10.64 14.08 0.48
CA THR A 88 -10.64 15.18 -0.52
C THR A 88 -10.84 14.69 -1.96
N LEU A 89 -10.48 13.44 -2.25
CA LEU A 89 -10.72 12.80 -3.54
C LEU A 89 -12.15 12.29 -3.69
N GLY A 90 -12.97 12.32 -2.63
CA GLY A 90 -14.37 11.87 -2.65
C GLY A 90 -14.58 10.44 -2.16
N MET A 91 -13.59 9.82 -1.52
CA MET A 91 -13.74 8.49 -0.93
C MET A 91 -14.41 8.56 0.46
N SER A 92 -15.22 7.55 0.75
CA SER A 92 -15.75 7.29 2.09
C SER A 92 -14.66 6.72 3.02
N VAL A 93 -14.88 6.87 4.33
CA VAL A 93 -13.97 6.33 5.36
C VAL A 93 -13.76 4.83 5.18
N GLN A 94 -14.80 4.06 4.84
CA GLN A 94 -14.71 2.62 4.66
C GLN A 94 -13.87 2.23 3.42
N GLU A 95 -13.96 2.99 2.33
CA GLU A 95 -13.14 2.77 1.13
C GLU A 95 -11.66 3.02 1.40
N ILE A 96 -11.37 4.07 2.19
CA ILE A 96 -10.02 4.43 2.64
C ILE A 96 -9.47 3.36 3.59
N ASP A 97 -10.25 2.93 4.58
CA ASP A 97 -9.86 1.90 5.55
C ASP A 97 -9.54 0.56 4.85
N ARG A 98 -10.31 0.19 3.82
CA ARG A 98 -10.02 -1.02 3.03
C ARG A 98 -8.65 -0.94 2.37
N LEU A 99 -8.29 0.22 1.82
CA LEU A 99 -6.97 0.44 1.24
C LEU A 99 -5.87 0.36 2.31
N HIS A 100 -6.06 1.01 3.46
CA HIS A 100 -5.09 0.98 4.55
C HIS A 100 -4.86 -0.43 5.07
N LYS A 101 -5.93 -1.20 5.33
CA LYS A 101 -5.84 -2.61 5.73
C LYS A 101 -5.15 -3.48 4.68
N PHE A 102 -5.42 -3.24 3.40
CA PHE A 102 -4.73 -3.95 2.32
C PHE A 102 -3.21 -3.70 2.35
N ARG A 103 -2.83 -2.45 2.65
CA ARG A 103 -1.42 -2.04 2.77
C ARG A 103 -0.74 -2.46 4.06
N GLU A 104 -1.47 -2.55 5.17
CA GLU A 104 -0.97 -3.14 6.41
C GLU A 104 -0.54 -4.60 6.20
N GLY A 105 -1.22 -5.32 5.32
CA GLY A 105 -0.81 -6.64 4.84
C GLY A 105 0.40 -6.63 3.90
N ASN A 106 1.08 -5.49 3.74
CA ASN A 106 2.19 -5.25 2.81
C ASN A 106 1.85 -5.57 1.34
N LYS A 107 0.58 -5.41 0.96
CA LYS A 107 0.10 -5.56 -0.42
C LYS A 107 -0.08 -4.19 -1.06
N TYR A 108 0.08 -4.13 -2.38
CA TYR A 108 0.03 -2.89 -3.15
C TYR A 108 -0.84 -3.09 -4.38
N VAL A 109 -1.71 -2.12 -4.64
CA VAL A 109 -2.50 -2.08 -5.87
C VAL A 109 -1.60 -1.59 -7.00
N ASN A 110 -1.70 -2.23 -8.15
CA ASN A 110 -0.84 -1.99 -9.30
C ASN A 110 -1.63 -1.47 -10.51
N SER A 111 -2.96 -1.38 -10.41
CA SER A 111 -3.80 -0.85 -11.48
C SER A 111 -5.01 -0.13 -10.91
N ALA A 112 -5.68 0.69 -11.73
CA ALA A 112 -6.94 1.32 -11.37
C ALA A 112 -8.03 0.27 -11.05
N ALA A 113 -8.07 -0.82 -11.82
CA ALA A 113 -9.01 -1.91 -11.58
C ALA A 113 -8.76 -2.61 -10.23
N GLU A 114 -7.50 -2.87 -9.88
CA GLU A 114 -7.15 -3.46 -8.58
C GLU A 114 -7.45 -2.49 -7.42
N PHE A 115 -7.17 -1.19 -7.61
CA PHE A 115 -7.58 -0.15 -6.67
C PHE A 115 -9.09 -0.21 -6.41
N GLN A 116 -9.89 -0.33 -7.47
CA GLN A 116 -11.34 -0.46 -7.35
C GLN A 116 -11.76 -1.74 -6.63
N GLN A 117 -11.15 -2.89 -6.94
CA GLN A 117 -11.48 -4.16 -6.28
C GLN A 117 -11.21 -4.11 -4.77
N VAL A 118 -10.09 -3.50 -4.37
CA VAL A 118 -9.70 -3.37 -2.96
C VAL A 118 -10.57 -2.36 -2.24
N THR A 119 -10.68 -1.16 -2.80
CA THR A 119 -11.37 -0.04 -2.15
C THR A 119 -12.88 -0.10 -2.32
N GLN A 120 -13.39 -0.84 -3.31
CA GLN A 120 -14.80 -0.89 -3.71
C GLN A 120 -15.39 0.48 -4.04
N VAL A 121 -14.58 1.42 -4.54
CA VAL A 121 -15.06 2.71 -5.01
C VAL A 121 -15.96 2.58 -6.23
N SER A 122 -16.92 3.49 -6.37
CA SER A 122 -17.81 3.53 -7.54
C SER A 122 -17.03 3.75 -8.85
N ASP A 123 -17.58 3.26 -9.96
CA ASP A 123 -17.01 3.45 -11.30
C ASP A 123 -16.82 4.94 -11.64
N SER A 124 -17.79 5.77 -11.25
CA SER A 124 -17.76 7.22 -11.45
C SER A 124 -16.58 7.87 -10.71
N LEU A 125 -16.40 7.52 -9.43
CA LEU A 125 -15.30 8.03 -8.63
C LEU A 125 -13.95 7.57 -9.18
N LEU A 126 -13.83 6.29 -9.54
CA LEU A 126 -12.62 5.74 -10.15
C LEU A 126 -12.26 6.45 -11.46
N ALA A 127 -13.24 6.70 -12.32
CA ALA A 127 -13.03 7.42 -13.58
C ALA A 127 -12.52 8.85 -13.34
N ALA A 128 -12.96 9.52 -12.27
CA ALA A 128 -12.50 10.86 -11.93
C ALA A 128 -11.05 10.89 -11.41
N ILE A 129 -10.62 9.91 -10.62
CA ILE A 129 -9.32 9.94 -9.93
C ILE A 129 -8.22 9.13 -10.63
N SER A 130 -8.57 8.08 -11.37
CA SER A 130 -7.60 7.17 -12.00
C SER A 130 -6.67 7.81 -13.05
N PRO A 131 -7.06 8.86 -13.81
CA PRO A 131 -6.13 9.54 -14.72
C PRO A 131 -4.91 10.15 -14.02
N TYR A 132 -5.02 10.39 -12.71
CA TYR A 132 -3.97 10.96 -11.88
C TYR A 132 -3.13 9.89 -11.16
N PHE A 133 -3.43 8.60 -11.34
CA PHE A 133 -2.64 7.54 -10.72
C PHE A 133 -1.25 7.45 -11.34
N LYS A 134 -0.23 7.40 -10.47
CA LYS A 134 1.17 7.19 -10.83
C LYS A 134 1.69 5.94 -10.13
N PHE A 135 1.79 4.86 -10.91
CA PHE A 135 2.43 3.63 -10.46
C PHE A 135 3.94 3.67 -10.77
N PRO A 136 4.77 2.94 -10.00
CA PRO A 136 6.20 2.82 -10.28
C PRO A 136 6.50 2.23 -11.66
N ASP A 137 7.66 2.56 -12.23
CA ASP A 137 8.06 2.12 -13.59
C ASP A 137 8.04 0.59 -13.78
N TRP A 138 8.35 -0.18 -12.74
CA TRP A 138 8.32 -1.64 -12.79
C TRP A 138 6.90 -2.20 -13.01
N VAL A 139 5.87 -1.50 -12.50
CA VAL A 139 4.46 -1.86 -12.71
C VAL A 139 4.05 -1.59 -14.16
N ILE A 140 4.42 -0.41 -14.67
CA ILE A 140 4.11 0.02 -16.04
C ILE A 140 4.77 -0.93 -17.05
N LYS A 141 6.04 -1.31 -16.83
CA LYS A 141 6.76 -2.29 -17.66
C LYS A 141 6.08 -3.66 -17.68
N LYS A 142 5.60 -4.14 -16.53
CA LYS A 142 4.86 -5.40 -16.43
C LYS A 142 3.54 -5.36 -17.19
N GLN A 143 2.81 -4.25 -17.13
CA GLN A 143 1.55 -4.06 -17.87
C GLN A 143 1.79 -3.96 -19.37
N ALA A 144 2.84 -3.25 -19.80
CA ALA A 144 3.21 -3.16 -21.22
C ALA A 144 3.59 -4.53 -21.80
N GLN A 145 4.32 -5.36 -21.05
CA GLN A 145 4.67 -6.73 -21.45
C GLN A 145 3.43 -7.65 -21.55
N GLN A 146 2.44 -7.48 -20.67
CA GLN A 146 1.17 -8.22 -20.71
C GLN A 146 0.25 -7.76 -21.86
N GLN A 147 0.33 -6.51 -22.28
CA GLN A 147 -0.43 -6.02 -23.44
C GLN A 147 0.17 -6.49 -24.77
N GLN A 148 1.49 -6.66 -24.87
CA GLN A 148 2.14 -7.24 -26.05
C GLN A 148 1.86 -8.74 -26.24
N SER A 149 1.59 -9.50 -25.16
CA SER A 149 1.20 -10.91 -25.28
C SER A 149 -0.25 -11.12 -25.75
N ASN A 150 -1.11 -10.08 -25.73
CA ASN A 150 -2.54 -10.21 -26.02
C ASN A 150 -2.93 -9.96 -27.49
N GLN A 151 -1.99 -9.72 -28.41
CA GLN A 151 -2.28 -9.69 -29.85
C GLN A 151 -2.16 -11.05 -30.55
N SER A 152 -1.80 -12.12 -29.82
CA SER A 152 -1.60 -13.46 -30.41
C SER A 152 -2.36 -14.57 -29.67
N PHE A 153 -3.61 -14.33 -29.26
CA PHE A 153 -4.45 -15.37 -28.64
C PHE A 153 -5.91 -15.25 -29.08
N ALA A 154 -6.14 -15.31 -30.39
CA ALA A 154 -7.33 -15.98 -30.92
C ALA A 154 -6.90 -17.42 -31.21
N ASP A 155 -7.76 -18.39 -30.90
CA ASP A 155 -7.56 -19.84 -31.10
C ASP A 155 -6.71 -20.56 -30.05
N SER A 156 -7.32 -20.85 -28.90
CA SER A 156 -7.60 -22.26 -28.52
C SER A 156 -8.05 -22.34 -27.05
N TYR A 157 -9.35 -22.41 -26.83
CA TYR A 157 -9.92 -22.83 -25.55
C TYR A 157 -9.86 -24.35 -25.46
N THR A 158 -8.88 -24.86 -24.73
CA THR A 158 -9.01 -26.16 -24.07
C THR A 158 -8.56 -26.02 -22.63
N ASN A 159 -9.51 -26.18 -21.71
CA ASN A 159 -9.30 -26.29 -20.28
C ASN A 159 -8.15 -27.27 -19.98
N LYS A 160 -7.01 -26.76 -19.52
CA LYS A 160 -6.03 -27.53 -18.77
C LYS A 160 -6.11 -27.10 -17.31
N PRO A 161 -6.21 -28.04 -16.35
CA PRO A 161 -6.15 -27.72 -14.94
C PRO A 161 -4.82 -27.03 -14.66
N PHE A 162 -4.84 -26.12 -13.69
CA PHE A 162 -3.70 -25.31 -13.23
C PHE A 162 -2.57 -26.22 -12.70
N ALA A 163 -1.85 -26.86 -13.61
CA ALA A 163 -0.56 -27.44 -13.34
C ALA A 163 0.34 -26.23 -13.10
N LYS A 164 0.69 -26.03 -11.82
CA LYS A 164 1.75 -25.13 -11.40
C LYS A 164 2.97 -25.52 -12.23
N GLU A 165 3.24 -24.80 -13.32
CA GLU A 165 4.43 -25.00 -14.11
C GLU A 165 5.59 -24.75 -13.16
N GLU A 166 6.20 -25.84 -12.70
CA GLU A 166 7.49 -25.81 -12.06
C GLU A 166 8.47 -25.39 -13.15
N LYS A 167 8.53 -24.07 -13.39
CA LYS A 167 9.67 -23.46 -14.08
C LYS A 167 10.89 -24.06 -13.43
N LYS A 168 11.69 -24.80 -14.21
CA LYS A 168 13.02 -25.24 -13.79
C LYS A 168 13.70 -24.03 -13.17
N ILE A 169 13.84 -24.06 -11.84
CA ILE A 169 14.54 -23.01 -11.12
C ILE A 169 16.00 -23.28 -11.46
N VAL A 170 16.49 -22.62 -12.51
CA VAL A 170 17.92 -22.53 -12.75
C VAL A 170 18.45 -21.76 -11.55
N GLN A 171 19.13 -22.48 -10.65
CA GLN A 171 19.71 -21.85 -9.48
C GLN A 171 20.80 -20.89 -9.95
N LEU A 172 20.81 -19.68 -9.40
CA LEU A 172 21.85 -18.68 -9.66
C LEU A 172 22.86 -18.67 -8.50
N ASP A 173 24.12 -18.34 -8.77
CA ASP A 173 25.07 -18.11 -7.68
C ASP A 173 24.67 -16.84 -6.91
N ILE A 174 24.48 -16.97 -5.60
CA ILE A 174 24.14 -15.85 -4.73
C ILE A 174 25.23 -14.77 -4.72
N ASN A 175 26.47 -15.14 -5.04
CA ASN A 175 27.58 -14.20 -5.13
C ASN A 175 27.56 -13.35 -6.41
N GLU A 176 26.89 -13.83 -7.45
CA GLU A 176 26.69 -13.12 -8.72
C GLU A 176 25.33 -12.42 -8.80
N ALA A 177 24.38 -12.81 -7.95
CA ALA A 177 23.02 -12.27 -7.94
C ALA A 177 23.00 -10.73 -7.79
N VAL A 178 22.17 -10.07 -8.60
CA VAL A 178 21.85 -8.64 -8.48
C VAL A 178 20.57 -8.42 -7.68
N GLU A 179 20.26 -7.17 -7.33
CA GLU A 179 19.07 -6.84 -6.54
C GLU A 179 17.79 -7.38 -7.20
N GLU A 180 17.70 -7.27 -8.52
CA GLU A 180 16.57 -7.74 -9.33
C GLU A 180 16.38 -9.26 -9.26
N ASP A 181 17.45 -10.03 -9.06
CA ASP A 181 17.36 -11.48 -8.92
C ASP A 181 16.86 -11.86 -7.53
N LEU A 182 17.36 -11.19 -6.50
CA LEU A 182 17.00 -11.45 -5.10
C LEU A 182 15.52 -11.12 -4.85
N VAL A 183 15.00 -10.03 -5.43
CA VAL A 183 13.61 -9.59 -5.26
C VAL A 183 12.60 -10.55 -5.92
N LYS A 184 13.05 -11.45 -6.82
CA LYS A 184 12.18 -12.51 -7.38
C LYS A 184 11.81 -13.56 -6.34
N VAL A 185 12.55 -13.67 -5.24
CA VAL A 185 12.24 -14.61 -4.16
C VAL A 185 11.11 -14.08 -3.30
N TYR A 186 10.07 -14.90 -3.15
CA TYR A 186 8.93 -14.57 -2.28
C TYR A 186 9.42 -14.28 -0.85
N GLY A 187 8.99 -13.14 -0.30
CA GLY A 187 9.41 -12.66 1.02
C GLY A 187 10.69 -11.82 1.02
N ILE A 188 11.37 -11.66 -0.12
CA ILE A 188 12.53 -10.76 -0.26
C ILE A 188 12.13 -9.51 -1.03
N GLY A 189 11.89 -8.42 -0.30
CA GLY A 189 11.68 -7.10 -0.90
C GLY A 189 13.00 -6.34 -1.16
N PRO A 190 12.94 -5.14 -1.78
CA PRO A 190 14.14 -4.33 -2.08
C PRO A 190 15.03 -4.05 -0.86
N ALA A 191 14.43 -3.81 0.31
CA ALA A 191 15.18 -3.60 1.55
C ALA A 191 15.99 -4.84 1.97
N TYR A 192 15.40 -6.03 1.83
CA TYR A 192 16.03 -7.30 2.19
C TYR A 192 17.08 -7.72 1.17
N ALA A 193 16.81 -7.51 -0.12
CA ALA A 193 17.80 -7.69 -1.17
C ALA A 193 19.05 -6.81 -0.93
N LYS A 194 18.86 -5.53 -0.60
CA LYS A 194 19.96 -4.63 -0.20
C LYS A 194 20.70 -5.11 1.04
N ALA A 195 20.01 -5.68 2.03
CA ALA A 195 20.66 -6.25 3.21
C ALA A 195 21.57 -7.43 2.86
N ILE A 196 21.13 -8.32 1.96
CA ILE A 196 21.94 -9.44 1.44
C ILE A 196 23.17 -8.91 0.73
N LEU A 197 23.01 -7.95 -0.19
CA LEU A 197 24.12 -7.36 -0.94
C LEU A 197 25.14 -6.66 -0.02
N ARG A 198 24.68 -5.92 1.00
CA ARG A 198 25.56 -5.29 2.00
C ARG A 198 26.34 -6.32 2.81
N LYS A 199 25.68 -7.39 3.27
CA LYS A 199 26.34 -8.47 4.01
C LYS A 199 27.37 -9.19 3.11
N ARG A 200 27.02 -9.45 1.84
CA ARG A 200 27.95 -10.00 0.83
C ARG A 200 29.19 -9.12 0.71
N ALA A 201 29.01 -7.81 0.51
CA ALA A 201 30.12 -6.87 0.39
C ALA A 201 31.02 -6.84 1.64
N LYS A 202 30.44 -6.95 2.85
CA LYS A 202 31.19 -6.99 4.10
C LYS A 202 31.99 -8.28 4.29
N LEU A 203 31.49 -9.40 3.76
CA LEU A 203 32.14 -10.72 3.83
C LEU A 203 33.07 -10.97 2.63
N GLY A 204 32.98 -10.16 1.57
CA GLY A 204 33.57 -10.41 0.26
C GLY A 204 32.66 -11.29 -0.59
N ALA A 205 32.39 -12.52 -0.14
CA ALA A 205 31.45 -13.44 -0.77
C ALA A 205 30.82 -14.34 0.30
N PHE A 206 29.64 -14.89 0.03
CA PHE A 206 29.05 -15.96 0.83
C PHE A 206 29.72 -17.29 0.51
N VAL A 207 29.97 -18.09 1.54
CA VAL A 207 30.59 -19.42 1.46
C VAL A 207 29.60 -20.56 1.70
N SER A 208 28.44 -20.24 2.26
CA SER A 208 27.39 -21.22 2.51
C SER A 208 26.01 -20.57 2.46
N MET A 209 25.04 -21.28 1.89
CA MET A 209 23.63 -20.88 1.94
C MET A 209 23.04 -20.91 3.36
N GLU A 210 23.73 -21.52 4.33
CA GLU A 210 23.38 -21.43 5.75
C GLU A 210 23.48 -20.00 6.29
N GLN A 211 24.32 -19.15 5.69
CA GLN A 211 24.45 -17.75 6.08
C GLN A 211 23.17 -16.94 5.84
N MET A 212 22.23 -17.46 5.03
CA MET A 212 20.90 -16.86 4.88
C MET A 212 20.06 -16.97 6.16
N ASN A 213 20.39 -17.91 7.06
CA ASN A 213 19.75 -18.02 8.37
C ASN A 213 20.20 -16.90 9.35
N GLU A 214 21.28 -16.17 9.03
CA GLU A 214 21.78 -15.10 9.92
C GLU A 214 20.95 -13.81 9.84
N PHE A 215 20.02 -13.70 8.90
CA PHE A 215 19.16 -12.53 8.73
C PHE A 215 17.91 -12.71 9.60
N GLU A 216 17.94 -12.18 10.82
CA GLU A 216 16.84 -12.28 11.80
C GLU A 216 15.52 -11.70 11.30
N GLN A 217 15.58 -10.69 10.43
CA GLN A 217 14.40 -10.06 9.83
C GLN A 217 13.75 -10.87 8.69
N PHE A 218 14.33 -11.99 8.25
CA PHE A 218 13.77 -12.79 7.16
C PHE A 218 12.80 -13.84 7.71
N SER A 219 11.65 -14.00 7.04
CA SER A 219 10.73 -15.08 7.37
C SER A 219 11.32 -16.43 6.94
N PRO A 220 10.91 -17.55 7.59
CA PRO A 220 11.37 -18.89 7.22
C PRO A 220 11.11 -19.23 5.74
N GLU A 221 10.02 -18.74 5.17
CA GLU A 221 9.67 -18.93 3.77
C GLU A 221 10.63 -18.18 2.84
N ALA A 222 11.04 -16.97 3.22
CA ALA A 222 12.00 -16.18 2.46
C ALA A 222 13.37 -16.87 2.42
N VAL A 223 13.84 -17.37 3.57
CA VAL A 223 15.09 -18.14 3.66
C VAL A 223 15.01 -19.43 2.85
N THR A 224 13.89 -20.15 2.94
CA THR A 224 13.68 -21.37 2.14
C THR A 224 13.63 -21.07 0.65
N GLY A 225 12.98 -19.96 0.26
CA GLY A 225 12.95 -19.48 -1.11
C GLY A 225 14.35 -19.14 -1.64
N LEU A 226 15.18 -18.46 -0.83
CA LEU A 226 16.57 -18.15 -1.17
C LEU A 226 17.38 -19.44 -1.38
N LYS A 227 17.27 -20.42 -0.47
CA LYS A 227 17.97 -21.71 -0.59
C LYS A 227 17.49 -22.56 -1.77
N LYS A 228 16.27 -22.33 -2.25
CA LYS A 228 15.74 -22.99 -3.45
C LYS A 228 16.19 -22.31 -4.74
N ALA A 229 16.24 -20.99 -4.74
CA ALA A 229 16.53 -20.15 -5.91
C ALA A 229 18.03 -19.93 -6.16
N PHE A 230 18.85 -20.01 -5.12
CA PHE A 230 20.27 -19.72 -5.19
C PHE A 230 21.12 -20.83 -4.60
N TYR A 231 22.36 -20.88 -5.07
CA TYR A 231 23.43 -21.70 -4.52
C TYR A 231 24.67 -20.83 -4.28
N VAL A 232 25.68 -21.39 -3.61
CA VAL A 232 27.02 -20.78 -3.54
C VAL A 232 27.91 -21.53 -4.53
N GLY A 233 28.54 -20.82 -5.46
CA GLY A 233 29.43 -21.39 -6.47
C GLY A 233 30.62 -22.15 -5.88
N THR A 234 31.21 -23.02 -6.69
CA THR A 234 32.43 -23.75 -6.34
C THR A 234 33.60 -22.77 -6.25
N ASN A 235 34.13 -22.57 -5.04
CA ASN A 235 35.21 -21.63 -4.69
C ASN A 235 34.82 -20.14 -4.79
N PRO A 236 33.95 -19.66 -3.87
CA PRO A 236 33.67 -18.24 -3.77
C PRO A 236 34.97 -17.47 -3.51
N THR A 237 35.17 -16.38 -4.26
CA THR A 237 36.36 -15.54 -4.12
C THR A 237 36.23 -14.73 -2.83
N VAL A 238 36.82 -15.25 -1.75
CA VAL A 238 36.78 -14.64 -0.42
C VAL A 238 38.17 -14.14 -0.04
N THR A 239 38.26 -12.88 0.39
CA THR A 239 39.48 -12.34 1.01
C THR A 239 39.62 -12.95 2.41
N LYS A 240 40.50 -13.93 2.55
CA LYS A 240 40.76 -14.57 3.84
C LYS A 240 41.49 -13.61 4.79
N LEU A 241 41.11 -13.65 6.06
CA LEU A 241 41.74 -12.89 7.12
C LEU A 241 42.77 -13.77 7.84
N ASN A 242 44.05 -13.38 7.75
CA ASN A 242 45.11 -14.07 8.47
C ASN A 242 45.07 -13.76 9.98
N VAL A 243 44.67 -14.73 10.81
CA VAL A 243 44.49 -14.51 12.25
C VAL A 243 45.80 -14.29 13.00
N ASN A 244 46.95 -14.64 12.41
CA ASN A 244 48.26 -14.51 13.03
C ASN A 244 48.92 -13.16 12.73
N THR A 245 48.62 -12.54 11.60
CA THR A 245 49.21 -11.26 11.19
C THR A 245 48.24 -10.08 11.25
N ALA A 246 46.93 -10.32 11.19
CA ALA A 246 45.93 -9.25 11.23
C ALA A 246 46.04 -8.38 12.49
N SER A 247 45.92 -7.07 12.34
CA SER A 247 45.87 -6.11 13.44
C SER A 247 44.57 -6.24 14.25
N LEU A 248 44.56 -5.68 15.47
CA LEU A 248 43.35 -5.62 16.30
C LEU A 248 42.17 -4.96 15.56
N SER A 249 42.45 -3.92 14.77
CA SER A 249 41.42 -3.21 13.99
C SER A 249 40.84 -4.09 12.89
N GLN A 250 41.69 -4.79 12.12
CA GLN A 250 41.25 -5.71 11.08
C GLN A 250 40.43 -6.88 11.66
N LEU A 251 40.89 -7.46 12.78
CA LEU A 251 40.15 -8.50 13.49
C LEU A 251 38.78 -8.00 13.98
N THR A 252 38.70 -6.76 14.47
CA THR A 252 37.42 -6.18 14.96
C THR A 252 36.45 -5.89 13.82
N TYR A 253 36.95 -5.57 12.61
CA TYR A 253 36.09 -5.29 11.46
C TYR A 253 35.48 -6.55 10.85
N PHE A 254 36.08 -7.71 11.11
CA PHE A 254 35.60 -9.00 10.62
C PHE A 254 34.22 -9.32 11.18
N SER A 255 33.29 -9.70 10.29
CA SER A 255 31.85 -9.79 10.62
C SER A 255 31.48 -10.71 11.78
N TYR A 256 32.32 -11.70 12.11
CA TYR A 256 32.07 -12.66 13.18
C TYR A 256 32.82 -12.37 14.47
N PHE A 257 33.68 -11.35 14.49
CA PHE A 257 34.46 -10.98 15.67
C PHE A 257 33.98 -9.66 16.23
N ASN A 258 33.79 -9.63 17.55
CA ASN A 258 33.67 -8.39 18.29
C ASN A 258 35.06 -7.99 18.84
N ARG A 259 35.12 -6.82 19.50
CA ARG A 259 36.37 -6.30 20.06
C ARG A 259 37.01 -7.24 21.09
N ASP A 260 36.21 -7.98 21.85
CA ASP A 260 36.70 -8.85 22.92
C ASP A 260 37.32 -10.13 22.35
N ILE A 261 36.68 -10.75 21.36
CA ILE A 261 37.25 -11.85 20.58
C ILE A 261 38.54 -11.40 19.90
N ALA A 262 38.54 -10.23 19.24
CA ALA A 262 39.73 -9.70 18.56
C ALA A 262 40.91 -9.49 19.52
N LYS A 263 40.66 -8.91 20.71
CA LYS A 263 41.69 -8.78 21.76
C LYS A 263 42.18 -10.15 22.23
N ALA A 264 41.27 -11.09 22.48
CA ALA A 264 41.63 -12.42 22.93
C ALA A 264 42.48 -13.18 21.91
N ILE A 265 42.19 -13.05 20.61
CA ILE A 265 43.03 -13.60 19.52
C ILE A 265 44.45 -13.03 19.60
N VAL A 266 44.58 -11.70 19.70
CA VAL A 266 45.89 -11.04 19.79
C VAL A 266 46.64 -11.49 21.05
N THR A 267 45.99 -11.50 22.21
CA THR A 267 46.61 -11.96 23.47
C THR A 267 47.04 -13.42 23.37
N ARG A 268 46.18 -14.29 22.82
CA ARG A 268 46.45 -15.72 22.68
C ARG A 268 47.66 -15.99 21.80
N ARG A 269 47.79 -15.30 20.66
CA ARG A 269 48.94 -15.48 19.76
C ARG A 269 50.23 -14.86 20.33
N SER A 270 50.13 -13.79 21.12
CA SER A 270 51.28 -13.19 21.80
C SER A 270 51.79 -14.04 22.98
N MET A 271 50.91 -14.70 23.73
CA MET A 271 51.31 -15.47 24.91
C MET A 271 51.68 -16.92 24.62
N GLN A 272 50.98 -17.58 23.69
CA GLN A 272 51.10 -19.03 23.46
C GLN A 272 51.54 -19.35 22.02
N GLY A 273 51.95 -18.34 21.25
CA GLY A 273 52.41 -18.49 19.87
C GLY A 273 51.27 -18.68 18.86
N ARG A 274 51.68 -18.99 17.63
CA ARG A 274 50.83 -19.02 16.43
C ARG A 274 49.58 -19.91 16.59
N LEU A 275 48.46 -19.43 16.07
CA LEU A 275 47.22 -20.19 15.93
C LEU A 275 47.33 -21.07 14.69
N ASN A 276 47.15 -22.39 14.84
CA ASN A 276 47.37 -23.32 13.73
C ASN A 276 46.08 -23.74 13.02
N ASN A 277 44.95 -23.66 13.72
CA ASN A 277 43.67 -24.12 13.24
C ASN A 277 42.52 -23.41 13.94
N VAL A 278 41.30 -23.67 13.47
CA VAL A 278 40.10 -23.03 14.01
C VAL A 278 39.78 -23.52 15.42
N GLU A 279 40.22 -24.73 15.80
CA GLU A 279 40.03 -25.29 17.13
C GLU A 279 40.72 -24.46 18.22
N ASP A 280 41.80 -23.76 17.90
CA ASP A 280 42.43 -22.81 18.82
C ASP A 280 41.55 -21.57 19.09
N LEU A 281 40.70 -21.19 18.14
CA LEU A 281 39.75 -20.08 18.30
C LEU A 281 38.53 -20.46 19.14
N ILE A 282 38.11 -21.72 19.12
CA ILE A 282 36.98 -22.22 19.94
C ILE A 282 37.27 -22.06 21.44
N LYS A 283 38.55 -22.10 21.83
CA LYS A 283 39.00 -21.92 23.23
C LYS A 283 38.86 -20.46 23.71
N ILE A 284 38.59 -19.51 22.82
CA ILE A 284 38.40 -18.10 23.15
C ILE A 284 36.99 -17.90 23.68
N ASN A 285 36.88 -17.22 24.82
CA ASN A 285 35.60 -16.90 25.42
C ASN A 285 34.72 -16.09 24.45
N GLN A 286 33.41 -16.42 24.40
CA GLN A 286 32.41 -15.80 23.52
C GLN A 286 32.59 -16.05 22.01
N PHE A 287 33.49 -16.96 21.60
CA PHE A 287 33.59 -17.34 20.20
C PHE A 287 32.30 -18.06 19.73
N PRO A 288 31.73 -17.71 18.57
CA PRO A 288 30.51 -18.34 18.05
C PRO A 288 30.78 -19.75 17.50
N VAL A 289 30.73 -20.74 18.39
CA VAL A 289 31.06 -22.16 18.10
C VAL A 289 30.12 -22.77 17.05
N ASP A 290 28.85 -22.36 17.05
CA ASP A 290 27.83 -22.78 16.08
C ASP A 290 28.18 -22.41 14.63
N LYS A 291 28.99 -21.36 14.45
CA LYS A 291 29.40 -20.83 13.13
C LYS A 291 30.84 -21.19 12.77
N VAL A 292 31.52 -22.00 13.58
CA VAL A 292 32.96 -22.29 13.41
C VAL A 292 33.31 -22.77 12.01
N LYS A 293 32.47 -23.64 11.43
CA LYS A 293 32.67 -24.20 10.09
C LYS A 293 32.62 -23.12 9.01
N ILE A 294 31.69 -22.17 9.13
CA ILE A 294 31.55 -21.04 8.20
C ILE A 294 32.71 -20.07 8.40
N ILE A 295 33.02 -19.72 9.65
CA ILE A 295 34.08 -18.78 10.00
C ILE A 295 35.44 -19.27 9.49
N ALA A 296 35.76 -20.55 9.66
CA ALA A 296 37.01 -21.14 9.20
C ALA A 296 37.27 -20.91 7.70
N LEU A 297 36.23 -20.85 6.87
CA LEU A 297 36.34 -20.63 5.43
C LEU A 297 36.79 -19.20 5.07
N TYR A 298 36.62 -18.24 5.99
CA TYR A 298 37.05 -16.86 5.86
C TYR A 298 38.41 -16.58 6.50
N LEU A 299 39.03 -17.56 7.15
CA LEU A 299 40.26 -17.35 7.90
C LEU A 299 41.44 -18.05 7.21
N GLU A 300 42.61 -17.47 7.45
CA GLU A 300 43.90 -18.10 7.17
C GLU A 300 44.66 -18.22 8.49
N PHE A 301 45.23 -19.40 8.72
CA PHE A 301 46.04 -19.70 9.90
C PHE A 301 47.51 -19.55 9.53
#